data_AF-A0A537ZDA7-F1
#
_entry.id   AF-A0A537ZDA7-F1
#
_cell.length_a   1.000
_cell.length_b   1.000
_cell.length_c   1.000
_cell.angle_alpha   90.00
_cell.angle_beta   90.00
_cell.angle_gamma   90.00
#
_symmetry.space_group_name_H-M   'P 1'
#
loop_
_entity.id
_entity.type
_entity.pdbx_description
1 polymer ?
#
loop_
_entity_poly.entity_id
_entity_poly.type
_entity_poly.pdbx_seq_one_letter_code
_entity_poly.pdbx_strand_id
1 'polypeptide(L)'
;YLLYSFDTHQLVLNAFAQTLNGLYDFYLLAGHDEHALRLFQEGDRSMRLEMPRYDTGSWTRYSLGGPEASLDYQRLTVQVLSHLCARSHIDFYCRYAKRFKGYLKNRTGG
;
A
#
# COMPACT_ATOMS: atom_id res chain seq x y z
N TYR A 1 6.50 -3.37 -6.89
CA TYR A 1 7.80 -2.69 -6.79
C TYR A 1 8.53 -3.17 -5.56
N LEU A 2 9.84 -3.37 -5.70
CA LEU A 2 10.70 -3.85 -4.63
C LEU A 2 11.33 -2.66 -3.90
N LEU A 3 11.23 -2.63 -2.57
CA LEU A 3 12.00 -1.70 -1.75
C LEU A 3 13.49 -2.07 -1.77
N TYR A 4 13.77 -3.36 -1.59
CA TYR A 4 15.11 -3.91 -1.52
C TYR A 4 15.37 -4.71 -2.79
N SER A 5 16.05 -4.11 -3.76
CA SER A 5 16.40 -4.78 -5.02
C SER A 5 17.38 -5.95 -4.83
N PHE A 6 18.11 -5.97 -3.71
CA PHE A 6 19.02 -7.06 -3.35
C PHE A 6 18.30 -8.28 -2.72
N ASP A 7 17.04 -8.11 -2.26
CA ASP A 7 16.21 -9.20 -1.74
C ASP A 7 14.81 -9.10 -2.36
N THR A 8 14.67 -9.70 -3.54
CA THR A 8 13.44 -9.67 -4.32
C THR A 8 12.28 -10.46 -3.71
N HIS A 9 12.55 -11.26 -2.67
CA HIS A 9 11.52 -11.99 -1.93
C HIS A 9 10.93 -11.16 -0.79
N GLN A 10 11.61 -10.08 -0.36
CA GLN A 10 11.12 -9.19 0.68
C GLN A 10 10.13 -8.15 0.12
N LEU A 11 8.91 -8.60 -0.16
CA LEU A 11 7.83 -7.76 -0.71
C LEU A 11 7.20 -6.89 0.39
N VAL A 12 7.71 -5.67 0.57
CA VAL A 12 7.30 -4.72 1.64
C VAL A 12 6.07 -3.89 1.25
N LEU A 13 5.00 -3.96 2.05
CA LEU A 13 3.69 -3.40 1.70
C LEU A 13 3.69 -1.87 1.61
N ASN A 14 4.16 -1.18 2.65
CA ASN A 14 4.11 0.28 2.72
C ASN A 14 4.94 0.93 1.62
N ALA A 15 6.10 0.33 1.29
CA ALA A 15 6.96 0.81 0.21
C ALA A 15 6.31 0.61 -1.16
N PHE A 16 5.73 -0.57 -1.42
CA PHE A 16 4.99 -0.82 -2.66
C PHE A 16 3.87 0.20 -2.84
N ALA A 17 3.05 0.42 -1.81
CA ALA A 17 1.94 1.39 -1.83
C ALA A 17 2.44 2.84 -2.01
N GLN A 18 3.60 3.19 -1.44
CA GLN A 18 4.21 4.51 -1.62
C GLN A 18 4.68 4.70 -3.07
N THR A 19 5.21 3.66 -3.71
CA THR A 19 5.55 3.73 -5.14
C THR A 19 4.32 3.97 -6.01
N LEU A 20 3.17 3.34 -5.70
CA LEU A 20 1.92 3.63 -6.42
C LEU A 20 1.46 5.09 -6.27
N ASN A 21 1.59 5.67 -5.08
CA ASN A 21 1.35 7.11 -4.91
C ASN A 21 2.26 7.92 -5.83
N GLY A 22 3.57 7.64 -5.82
CA GLY A 22 4.55 8.35 -6.65
C GLY A 22 4.29 8.24 -8.15
N LEU A 23 3.92 7.06 -8.64
CA LEU A 23 3.60 6.84 -10.05
C LEU A 23 2.34 7.59 -10.48
N TYR A 24 1.30 7.59 -9.64
CA TYR A 24 0.07 8.32 -9.94
C TYR A 24 0.27 9.84 -9.89
N ASP A 25 1.00 10.32 -8.89
CA ASP A 25 1.38 11.74 -8.79
C ASP A 25 2.23 12.16 -9.99
N PHE A 26 3.20 11.33 -10.40
CA PHE A 26 4.02 11.61 -11.58
C PHE A 26 3.19 11.64 -12.86
N TYR A 27 2.27 10.68 -13.05
CA TYR A 27 1.33 10.71 -14.18
C TYR A 27 0.60 12.06 -14.26
N LEU A 28 0.04 12.55 -13.15
CA LEU A 28 -0.69 13.81 -13.12
C LEU A 28 0.21 15.03 -13.36
N LEU A 29 1.39 15.07 -12.72
CA LEU A 29 2.28 16.23 -12.75
C LEU A 29 3.12 16.32 -14.02
N ALA A 30 3.38 15.20 -14.69
CA ALA A 30 4.17 15.12 -15.93
C ALA A 30 3.30 15.25 -17.20
N GLY A 31 2.13 15.90 -17.11
CA GLY A 31 1.26 16.13 -18.26
C GLY A 31 0.59 14.86 -18.78
N HIS A 32 0.12 14.00 -17.88
CA HIS A 32 -0.54 12.73 -18.20
C HIS A 32 0.40 11.72 -18.89
N ASP A 33 1.59 11.50 -18.31
CA ASP A 33 2.56 10.53 -18.84
C ASP A 33 1.99 9.09 -18.83
N GLU A 34 1.66 8.60 -20.02
CA GLU A 34 1.04 7.28 -20.21
C GLU A 34 1.93 6.11 -19.75
N HIS A 35 3.26 6.28 -19.72
CA HIS A 35 4.14 5.23 -19.21
C HIS A 35 4.03 5.11 -17.69
N ALA A 36 3.98 6.23 -16.97
CA ALA A 36 3.73 6.23 -15.53
C ALA A 36 2.34 5.66 -15.19
N LEU A 37 1.32 5.97 -15.99
CA LEU A 37 -0.01 5.38 -15.82
C LEU A 37 0.00 3.86 -16.02
N ARG A 38 0.69 3.36 -17.06
CA ARG A 38 0.83 1.91 -17.29
C ARG A 38 1.50 1.20 -16.12
N LEU A 39 2.60 1.75 -15.62
CA LEU A 39 3.28 1.23 -14.44
C LEU A 39 2.34 1.22 -13.22
N PHE A 40 1.65 2.32 -12.96
CA PHE A 40 0.65 2.38 -11.89
C PHE A 40 -0.41 1.27 -12.02
N GLN A 41 -0.97 1.07 -13.22
CA GLN A 41 -2.00 0.04 -13.48
C GLN A 41 -1.46 -1.39 -13.32
N GLU A 42 -0.22 -1.66 -13.72
CA GLU A 42 0.46 -2.93 -13.46
C GLU A 42 0.64 -3.17 -11.96
N GLY A 43 1.12 -2.15 -11.25
CA GLY A 43 1.26 -2.19 -9.81
C GLY A 43 -0.08 -2.36 -9.07
N ASP A 44 -1.15 -1.72 -9.54
CA ASP A 44 -2.51 -1.87 -9.00
C ASP A 44 -3.00 -3.32 -9.14
N ARG A 45 -2.78 -3.94 -10.30
CA ARG A 45 -3.11 -5.36 -10.52
C ARG A 45 -2.38 -6.27 -9.54
N SER A 46 -1.07 -6.10 -9.37
CA SER A 46 -0.30 -6.89 -8.41
C SER A 46 -0.75 -6.65 -6.97
N MET A 47 -0.95 -5.40 -6.57
CA MET A 47 -1.38 -5.04 -5.22
C MET A 47 -2.75 -5.67 -4.89
N ARG A 48 -3.68 -5.72 -5.84
CA ARG A 48 -4.99 -6.36 -5.63
C ARG A 48 -4.89 -7.86 -5.37
N LEU A 49 -3.94 -8.53 -6.01
CA LEU A 49 -3.70 -9.96 -5.81
C LEU A 49 -3.03 -10.23 -4.46
N GLU A 50 -2.11 -9.36 -4.03
CA GLU A 50 -1.26 -9.61 -2.87
C GLU A 50 -1.83 -9.06 -1.55
N MET A 51 -2.52 -7.91 -1.56
CA MET A 51 -3.04 -7.23 -0.36
C MET A 51 -3.80 -8.15 0.62
N PRO A 52 -4.67 -9.08 0.18
CA PRO A 52 -5.36 -9.97 1.10
C PRO A 52 -4.41 -10.83 1.96
N ARG A 53 -3.20 -11.11 1.47
CA ARG A 53 -2.19 -11.92 2.17
C ARG A 53 -1.40 -11.13 3.21
N TYR A 54 -1.41 -9.79 3.12
CA TYR A 54 -0.85 -8.92 4.14
C TYR A 54 -1.81 -8.69 5.31
N ASP A 55 -3.12 -8.85 5.10
CA ASP A 55 -4.14 -8.68 6.12
C ASP A 55 -4.25 -9.94 6.99
N THR A 56 -3.93 -9.83 8.28
CA THR A 56 -4.05 -10.95 9.24
C THR A 56 -5.47 -11.10 9.80
N GLY A 57 -6.39 -10.23 9.40
CA GLY A 57 -7.73 -10.11 9.99
C GLY A 57 -7.79 -9.22 11.23
N SER A 58 -6.65 -8.88 11.83
CA SER A 58 -6.55 -7.97 12.97
C SER A 58 -5.38 -6.98 12.91
N TRP A 59 -4.50 -7.11 11.90
CA TRP A 59 -3.32 -6.27 11.68
C TRP A 59 -2.81 -6.40 10.24
N THR A 60 -1.72 -5.69 9.89
CA THR A 60 -0.98 -5.92 8.64
C THR A 60 0.36 -6.60 8.87
N ARG A 61 0.82 -7.39 7.90
CA ARG A 61 2.22 -7.82 7.80
C ARG A 61 3.09 -6.72 7.20
N TYR A 62 4.33 -6.61 7.64
CA TYR A 62 5.30 -5.66 7.05
C TYR A 62 5.68 -6.09 5.62
N SER A 63 6.01 -7.36 5.46
CA SER A 63 6.32 -7.98 4.18
C SER A 63 5.44 -9.21 3.93
N LEU A 64 5.29 -9.62 2.67
CA LEU A 64 4.49 -10.78 2.31
C LEU A 64 5.08 -12.04 2.94
N GLY A 65 4.26 -12.79 3.69
CA GLY A 65 4.73 -13.97 4.45
C GLY A 65 5.60 -13.64 5.68
N GLY A 66 5.93 -12.37 5.91
CA GLY A 66 6.70 -11.91 7.07
C GLY A 66 5.85 -11.71 8.33
N PRO A 67 6.45 -11.21 9.42
CA PRO A 67 5.74 -10.94 10.67
C PRO A 67 4.74 -9.79 10.53
N GLU A 68 3.87 -9.65 11.54
CA GLU A 68 3.08 -8.45 11.74
C GLU A 68 3.97 -7.20 11.79
N ALA A 69 3.51 -6.11 11.18
CA ALA A 69 4.22 -4.85 11.17
C ALA A 69 4.34 -4.27 12.59
N SER A 70 5.42 -3.51 12.86
CA SER A 70 5.47 -2.68 14.06
C SER A 70 4.34 -1.64 14.04
N LEU A 71 4.04 -1.03 15.20
CA LEU A 71 3.02 0.01 15.29
C LEU A 71 3.27 1.17 14.32
N ASP A 72 4.52 1.62 14.18
CA ASP A 72 4.86 2.71 13.29
C ASP A 72 4.71 2.33 11.82
N TYR A 73 5.05 1.08 11.44
CA TYR A 73 4.79 0.60 10.09
C TYR A 73 3.31 0.38 9.80
N GLN A 74 2.50 0.00 10.78
CA GLN A 74 1.04 -0.04 10.63
C GLN A 74 0.49 1.38 10.38
N ARG A 75 0.92 2.37 11.17
CA ARG A 75 0.52 3.78 11.00
C ARG A 75 0.92 4.30 9.62
N LEU A 76 2.16 4.03 9.20
CA LEU A 76 2.66 4.40 7.88
C LEU A 76 1.84 3.73 6.78
N THR A 77 1.56 2.43 6.88
CA THR A 77 0.74 1.70 5.91
C THR A 77 -0.64 2.32 5.76
N VAL A 78 -1.32 2.64 6.88
CA VAL A 78 -2.62 3.31 6.87
C VAL A 78 -2.55 4.68 6.19
N GLN A 79 -1.52 5.47 6.51
CA GLN A 79 -1.33 6.79 5.90
C GLN A 79 -1.13 6.68 4.39
N VAL A 80 -0.22 5.83 3.95
CA VAL A 80 0.12 5.65 2.52
C VAL A 80 -1.08 5.13 1.72
N LEU A 81 -1.87 4.21 2.27
CA LEU A 81 -3.10 3.73 1.61
C LEU A 81 -4.21 4.80 1.60
N SER A 82 -4.32 5.60 2.66
CA SER A 82 -5.27 6.73 2.70
C SER A 82 -4.92 7.77 1.63
N HIS A 83 -3.64 8.06 1.48
CA HIS A 83 -3.08 8.93 0.43
C HIS A 83 -3.36 8.38 -0.97
N LEU A 84 -3.20 7.07 -1.16
CA LEU A 84 -3.44 6.42 -2.45
C LEU A 84 -4.92 6.43 -2.82
N CYS A 85 -5.79 6.15 -1.85
CA CYS A 85 -7.25 6.30 -2.00
C CYS A 85 -7.62 7.73 -2.41
N ALA A 86 -7.10 8.74 -1.71
CA ALA A 86 -7.46 10.14 -1.96
C ALA A 86 -7.08 10.63 -3.36
N ARG A 87 -5.98 10.13 -3.94
CA ARG A 87 -5.49 10.53 -5.27
C ARG A 87 -6.17 9.74 -6.40
N SER A 88 -6.20 8.42 -6.25
CA SER A 88 -6.65 7.51 -7.31
C SER A 88 -8.16 7.30 -7.32
N HIS A 89 -8.85 7.62 -6.22
CA HIS A 89 -10.27 7.32 -5.99
C HIS A 89 -10.64 5.84 -6.19
N ILE A 90 -9.67 4.94 -6.12
CA ILE A 90 -9.89 3.51 -6.25
C ILE A 90 -10.43 2.96 -4.92
N ASP A 91 -11.68 2.50 -4.93
CA ASP A 91 -12.38 1.97 -3.76
C ASP A 91 -11.61 0.86 -3.01
N PHE A 92 -10.82 0.07 -3.74
CA PHE A 92 -10.00 -0.98 -3.16
C PHE A 92 -9.06 -0.43 -2.08
N TYR A 93 -8.33 0.66 -2.37
CA TYR A 93 -7.43 1.29 -1.41
C TYR A 93 -8.18 1.97 -0.28
N CYS A 94 -9.33 2.59 -0.57
CA CYS A 94 -10.18 3.22 0.42
C CYS A 94 -10.69 2.21 1.46
N ARG A 95 -11.12 1.01 1.02
CA ARG A 95 -11.57 -0.06 1.91
C ARG A 95 -10.44 -0.59 2.80
N TYR A 96 -9.26 -0.86 2.23
CA TYR A 96 -8.13 -1.35 3.01
C TYR A 96 -7.57 -0.30 3.98
N ALA A 97 -7.47 0.97 3.57
CA ALA A 97 -7.10 2.07 4.45
C ALA A 97 -8.05 2.17 5.65
N LYS A 98 -9.37 2.14 5.41
CA LYS A 98 -10.39 2.15 6.48
C LYS A 98 -10.27 0.95 7.41
N ARG A 99 -10.11 -0.26 6.85
CA ARG A 99 -9.98 -1.51 7.61
C ARG A 99 -8.74 -1.49 8.51
N PHE A 100 -7.58 -1.17 7.96
CA PHE A 100 -6.32 -1.12 8.71
C PHE A 100 -6.27 0.01 9.73
N LYS A 101 -6.97 1.13 9.47
CA LYS A 101 -7.22 2.17 10.48
C LYS A 101 -8.10 1.66 11.63
N GLY A 102 -9.07 0.79 11.34
CA GLY A 102 -9.87 0.11 12.37
C GLY A 102 -9.02 -0.76 13.29
N TYR A 103 -8.04 -1.48 12.74
CA TYR A 103 -7.11 -2.29 13.53
C TYR A 103 -6.28 -1.47 14.51
N LEU A 104 -5.77 -0.31 14.08
CA LEU A 104 -5.05 0.63 14.95
C LEU A 104 -5.91 1.00 16.16
N LYS A 105 -7.14 1.45 15.93
CA LYS A 105 -8.07 1.85 17.01
C LYS A 105 -8.31 0.71 18.01
N ASN A 106 -8.56 -0.49 17.50
CA ASN A 106 -8.88 -1.63 18.35
C ASN A 106 -7.69 -2.09 19.21
N ARG A 107 -6.45 -2.06 18.68
CA ARG A 107 -5.26 -2.52 19.40
C ARG A 107 -4.63 -1.46 20.32
N THR A 108 -4.79 -0.17 20.00
CA THR A 108 -4.19 0.90 20.82
C THR A 108 -5.16 1.52 21.82
N GLY A 109 -6.36 0.95 21.97
CA GLY A 109 -7.32 1.37 22.99
C GLY A 109 -8.07 2.67 22.71
N GLY A 110 -7.97 3.23 21.50
CA GLY A 110 -8.77 4.36 21.01
C GLY A 110 -8.62 5.65 21.80
#